data_AF-A0A6A7GAP4-F1
#
_entry.id   AF-A0A6A7GAP4-F1
#
_cell.length_a   1.000
_cell.length_b   1.000
_cell.length_c   1.000
_cell.angle_alpha   90.00
_cell.angle_beta   90.00
_cell.angle_gamma   90.00
#
_symmetry.space_group_name_H-M   'P 1'
#
loop_
_entity.id
_entity.type
_entity.pdbx_description
1 polymer ?
#
loop_
_entity_poly.entity_id
_entity_poly.type
_entity_poly.pdbx_seq_one_letter_code
_entity_poly.pdbx_strand_id
1 'polypeptide(L)'
;SGAPMIETSIADIESYDKVKVAIGNLVEAIKDEEEEKVVFRMSVDRSFSIKGFGTVITGTSQGKDLKVGDLLQIYPGDRVAKIRGIQNHGVSVESLSAGNRCAINLAGIDKVDIKRGSVVATPNSLSVTRMMDVEINYLSSNSKILKNNQRVRFHHGTKEIICRIKLLDKEEINPGESGYAQLILEKELVGFTGDLGILRNYSPMFTIGGITILNPLATKTKRFNERYISKLKGGKDNNTIKLSSTIEELSPKYPTFEDMKLNFGSSEDIRKLLEILVADGEVIELITLSETLYLHKNFLEEKKDELLKILKEFHDKNPLLIGENTSTIRNKVFSKKFKNNNFLEVIS
;
A
#
# COMPACT_ATOMS: atom_id res chain seq x y z
N SER A 1 8.76 11.91 27.17
CA SER A 1 9.72 13.02 27.10
C SER A 1 10.93 12.66 27.95
N GLY A 2 12.09 12.47 27.33
CA GLY A 2 13.32 12.06 28.03
C GLY A 2 14.55 12.08 27.12
N ALA A 3 14.52 12.92 26.07
CA ALA A 3 15.63 13.04 25.15
C ALA A 3 16.80 13.80 25.81
N PRO A 4 18.07 13.43 25.54
CA PRO A 4 19.21 14.13 26.08
C PRO A 4 19.24 15.59 25.59
N MET A 5 19.44 16.52 26.51
CA MET A 5 19.67 17.94 26.19
C MET A 5 21.17 18.20 26.17
N ILE A 6 21.66 18.79 25.07
CA ILE A 6 23.08 19.06 24.86
C ILE A 6 23.24 20.53 24.48
N GLU A 7 23.98 21.25 25.30
CA GLU A 7 24.32 22.65 25.03
C GLU A 7 25.51 22.71 24.05
N THR A 8 25.40 23.57 23.05
CA THR A 8 26.42 23.81 22.02
C THR A 8 26.37 25.25 21.54
N SER A 9 27.46 25.75 20.98
CA SER A 9 27.57 27.10 20.42
C SER A 9 28.16 27.02 19.01
N ILE A 10 27.59 27.80 18.08
CA ILE A 10 28.15 27.91 16.72
C ILE A 10 29.53 28.58 16.73
N ALA A 11 29.81 29.39 17.75
CA ALA A 11 31.10 30.06 17.91
C ALA A 11 32.20 29.17 18.52
N ASP A 12 31.83 28.01 19.07
CA ASP A 12 32.75 27.08 19.73
C ASP A 12 32.66 25.69 19.07
N ILE A 13 33.63 25.41 18.19
CA ILE A 13 33.70 24.17 17.43
C ILE A 13 33.90 22.95 18.34
N GLU A 14 34.56 23.09 19.49
CA GLU A 14 34.78 21.99 20.44
C GLU A 14 33.47 21.58 21.13
N SER A 15 32.53 22.51 21.27
CA SER A 15 31.20 22.20 21.81
C SER A 15 30.43 21.18 20.97
N TYR A 16 30.80 20.99 19.69
CA TYR A 16 30.18 20.00 18.81
C TYR A 16 30.58 18.57 19.11
N ASP A 17 31.69 18.33 19.80
CA ASP A 17 32.12 16.95 20.06
C ASP A 17 31.13 16.20 20.94
N LYS A 18 30.50 16.90 21.90
CA LYS A 18 29.38 16.37 22.69
C LYS A 18 28.19 15.97 21.82
N VAL A 19 27.89 16.78 20.79
CA VAL A 19 26.81 16.50 19.83
C VAL A 19 27.15 15.28 18.97
N LYS A 20 28.38 15.18 18.46
CA LYS A 20 28.82 14.03 17.65
C LYS A 20 28.73 12.73 18.43
N VAL A 21 29.21 12.70 19.67
CA VAL A 21 29.14 11.51 20.54
C VAL A 21 27.70 11.11 20.78
N ALA A 22 26.82 12.07 21.09
CA ALA A 22 25.41 11.76 21.31
C ALA A 22 24.70 11.25 20.06
N ILE A 23 24.99 11.80 18.88
CA ILE A 23 24.47 11.28 17.61
C ILE A 23 25.01 9.86 17.37
N GLY A 24 26.29 9.61 17.62
CA GLY A 24 26.89 8.27 17.52
C GLY A 24 26.16 7.24 18.38
N ASN A 25 25.94 7.55 19.66
CA ASN A 25 25.20 6.68 20.58
C ASN A 25 23.75 6.44 20.14
N LEU A 26 23.09 7.45 19.57
CA LEU A 26 21.73 7.30 19.03
C LEU A 26 21.73 6.38 17.81
N VAL A 27 22.71 6.50 16.92
CA VAL A 27 22.85 5.64 15.74
C VAL A 27 23.12 4.19 16.16
N GLU A 28 24.00 3.97 17.13
CA GLU A 28 24.28 2.63 17.66
C GLU A 28 23.07 1.99 18.37
N ALA A 29 22.20 2.80 18.97
CA ALA A 29 20.98 2.34 19.62
C ALA A 29 19.85 2.00 18.64
N ILE A 30 19.93 2.46 17.38
CA ILE A 30 18.98 2.09 16.34
C ILE A 30 19.28 0.64 15.95
N LYS A 31 18.33 -0.24 16.24
CA LYS A 31 18.35 -1.59 15.69
C LYS A 31 17.85 -1.52 14.25
N ASP A 32 18.61 -2.10 13.32
CA ASP A 32 18.05 -2.39 12.01
C ASP A 32 16.90 -3.38 12.20
N GLU A 33 15.70 -2.99 11.77
CA GLU A 33 14.61 -3.93 11.64
C GLU A 33 14.98 -4.91 10.52
N GLU A 34 15.07 -6.20 10.84
CA GLU A 34 15.25 -7.30 9.89
C GLU A 34 13.98 -7.51 9.02
N GLU A 35 13.26 -6.45 8.70
CA GLU A 35 12.16 -6.53 7.75
C GLU A 35 12.72 -6.69 6.34
N GLU A 36 12.31 -7.76 5.67
CA GLU A 36 12.67 -7.99 4.29
C GLU A 36 12.21 -6.79 3.45
N LYS A 37 13.10 -6.27 2.61
CA LYS A 37 12.84 -5.08 1.80
C LYS A 37 12.37 -5.49 0.40
N VAL A 38 11.06 -5.71 0.20
CA VAL A 38 10.55 -6.31 -1.05
C VAL A 38 10.27 -5.30 -2.16
N VAL A 39 9.82 -4.08 -1.82
CA VAL A 39 9.43 -3.06 -2.81
C VAL A 39 10.32 -1.83 -2.67
N PHE A 40 10.99 -1.40 -3.74
CA PHE A 40 11.62 -0.07 -3.75
C PHE A 40 10.53 0.98 -3.87
N ARG A 41 10.62 2.06 -3.08
CA ARG A 41 9.79 3.25 -3.25
C ARG A 41 10.52 4.51 -2.83
N MET A 42 10.18 5.62 -3.46
CA MET A 42 10.72 6.94 -3.15
C MET A 42 9.68 8.03 -3.43
N SER A 43 9.40 8.84 -2.42
CA SER A 43 8.62 10.07 -2.59
C SER A 43 9.47 11.15 -3.25
N VAL A 44 9.01 11.70 -4.38
CA VAL A 44 9.74 12.72 -5.13
C VAL A 44 9.58 14.07 -4.45
N ASP A 45 10.69 14.68 -4.03
CA ASP A 45 10.69 16.02 -3.44
C ASP A 45 11.07 17.12 -4.43
N ARG A 46 11.91 16.81 -5.42
CA ARG A 46 12.29 17.69 -6.52
C ARG A 46 12.40 16.91 -7.82
N SER A 47 12.11 17.60 -8.93
CA SER A 47 12.26 17.11 -10.30
C SER A 47 12.81 18.23 -11.15
N PHE A 48 13.86 17.96 -11.92
CA PHE A 48 14.52 18.91 -12.80
C PHE A 48 15.08 18.21 -14.03
N SER A 49 15.19 18.93 -15.14
CA SER A 49 15.81 18.43 -16.36
C SER A 49 17.23 18.95 -16.46
N ILE A 50 18.18 18.07 -16.76
CA ILE A 50 19.57 18.42 -17.08
C ILE A 50 19.76 18.20 -18.59
N LYS A 51 20.24 19.24 -19.28
CA LYS A 51 20.52 19.17 -20.73
C LYS A 51 21.49 18.03 -21.03
N GLY A 52 21.10 17.14 -21.95
CA GLY A 52 21.89 15.96 -22.33
C GLY A 52 21.78 14.75 -21.39
N PHE A 53 21.25 14.91 -20.17
CA PHE A 53 21.10 13.83 -19.19
C PHE A 53 19.65 13.31 -19.10
N GLY A 54 18.67 14.21 -19.24
CA GLY A 54 17.25 13.90 -19.10
C GLY A 54 16.66 14.42 -17.80
N THR A 55 15.59 13.79 -17.33
CA THR A 55 14.90 14.17 -16.09
C THR A 55 15.53 13.47 -14.89
N VAL A 56 15.94 14.29 -13.92
CA VAL A 56 16.50 13.84 -12.65
C VAL A 56 15.52 14.17 -11.54
N ILE A 57 15.25 13.18 -10.70
CA ILE A 57 14.41 13.31 -9.51
C ILE A 57 15.23 13.11 -8.24
N THR A 58 14.84 13.78 -7.15
CA THR A 58 15.42 13.54 -5.83
C THR A 58 14.36 13.13 -4.82
N GLY A 59 14.79 12.34 -3.84
CA GLY A 59 13.97 11.88 -2.73
C GLY A 59 14.76 10.94 -1.80
N THR A 60 14.09 10.44 -0.78
CA THR A 60 14.65 9.43 0.13
C THR A 60 14.15 8.05 -0.28
N SER A 61 15.09 7.16 -0.58
CA SER A 61 14.83 5.76 -0.94
C SER A 61 14.32 4.97 0.25
N GLN A 62 13.37 4.07 0.02
CA GLN A 62 12.78 3.19 1.01
C GLN A 62 12.59 1.79 0.42
N GLY A 63 12.62 0.76 1.27
CA GLY A 63 12.40 -0.62 0.88
C GLY A 63 13.56 -1.23 0.11
N LYS A 64 13.32 -1.87 -1.04
CA LYS A 64 14.35 -2.66 -1.75
C LYS A 64 15.50 -1.80 -2.28
N ASP A 65 16.70 -2.37 -2.34
CA ASP A 65 17.84 -1.77 -3.04
C ASP A 65 17.57 -1.61 -4.54
N LEU A 66 18.21 -0.61 -5.13
CA LEU A 66 18.01 -0.20 -6.52
C LEU A 66 19.33 -0.19 -7.29
N LYS A 67 19.32 -0.59 -8.56
CA LYS A 67 20.49 -0.55 -9.44
C LYS A 67 20.27 0.28 -10.69
N VAL A 68 21.36 0.79 -11.26
CA VAL A 68 21.33 1.39 -12.59
C VAL A 68 20.83 0.35 -13.60
N GLY A 69 19.90 0.75 -14.45
CA GLY A 69 19.26 -0.13 -15.42
C GLY A 69 17.93 -0.73 -14.96
N ASP A 70 17.61 -0.66 -13.66
CA ASP A 70 16.29 -1.08 -13.16
C ASP A 70 15.18 -0.18 -13.70
N LEU A 71 13.95 -0.70 -13.67
CA LEU A 71 12.75 0.02 -14.07
C LEU A 71 12.03 0.57 -12.85
N LEU A 72 11.48 1.78 -12.98
CA LEU A 72 10.62 2.41 -11.99
C LEU A 72 9.32 2.89 -12.63
N GLN A 73 8.20 2.67 -11.96
CA GLN A 73 6.92 3.25 -12.32
C GLN A 73 6.68 4.55 -11.56
N ILE A 74 6.08 5.53 -12.25
CA ILE A 74 5.77 6.87 -11.72
C ILE A 74 4.29 6.94 -11.36
N TYR A 75 4.01 7.05 -10.06
CA TYR A 75 2.67 7.17 -9.52
C TYR A 75 2.26 8.64 -9.30
N PRO A 76 0.96 8.98 -9.47
CA PRO A 76 -0.18 8.08 -9.69
C PRO A 76 -0.41 7.61 -11.14
N GLY A 77 0.52 7.91 -12.07
CA GLY A 77 0.42 7.41 -13.44
C GLY A 77 0.86 5.95 -13.60
N ASP A 78 0.92 5.53 -14.86
CA ASP A 78 1.31 4.19 -15.31
C ASP A 78 2.67 4.19 -16.03
N ARG A 79 3.30 5.36 -16.20
CA ARG A 79 4.56 5.48 -16.95
C ARG A 79 5.69 4.77 -16.23
N VAL A 80 6.40 3.94 -16.99
CA VAL A 80 7.59 3.21 -16.54
C VAL A 80 8.82 3.82 -17.20
N ALA A 81 9.88 3.99 -16.43
CA ALA A 81 11.14 4.57 -16.86
C ALA A 81 12.33 3.72 -16.41
N LYS A 82 13.33 3.63 -17.27
CA LYS A 82 14.61 2.97 -16.95
C LYS A 82 15.55 3.95 -16.24
N ILE A 83 16.25 3.47 -15.22
CA ILE A 83 17.27 4.24 -14.52
C ILE A 83 18.53 4.30 -15.37
N ARG A 84 18.97 5.51 -15.71
CA ARG A 84 20.23 5.76 -16.43
C ARG A 84 21.41 5.97 -15.50
N GLY A 85 21.15 6.45 -14.29
CA GLY A 85 22.20 6.77 -13.32
C GLY A 85 21.60 7.09 -11.97
N ILE A 86 22.37 6.80 -10.93
CA ILE A 86 22.03 7.08 -9.54
C ILE A 86 23.17 7.89 -8.93
N GLN A 87 22.83 8.90 -8.14
CA GLN A 87 23.79 9.63 -7.33
C GLN A 87 23.37 9.62 -5.86
N ASN A 88 24.32 9.34 -4.97
CA ASN A 88 24.18 9.50 -3.53
C ASN A 88 25.15 10.60 -3.08
N HIS A 89 24.66 11.62 -2.39
CA HIS A 89 25.46 12.79 -1.95
C HIS A 89 26.35 13.42 -3.05
N GLY A 90 25.87 13.44 -4.30
CA GLY A 90 26.58 14.03 -5.44
C GLY A 90 27.59 13.11 -6.12
N VAL A 91 27.77 11.88 -5.63
CA VAL A 91 28.67 10.87 -6.21
C VAL A 91 27.85 9.84 -6.98
N SER A 92 28.29 9.50 -8.19
CA SER A 92 27.66 8.46 -9.02
C SER A 92 27.89 7.08 -8.42
N VAL A 93 26.83 6.26 -8.37
CA VAL A 93 26.86 4.90 -7.83
C VAL A 93 26.11 3.94 -8.76
N GLU A 94 26.52 2.67 -8.80
CA GLU A 94 25.85 1.62 -9.59
C GLU A 94 24.63 1.03 -8.88
N SER A 95 24.65 1.05 -7.55
CA SER A 95 23.57 0.58 -6.69
C SER A 95 23.35 1.52 -5.51
N LEU A 96 22.12 1.54 -5.00
CA LEU A 96 21.72 2.35 -3.85
C LEU A 96 20.91 1.49 -2.89
N SER A 97 21.38 1.42 -1.64
CA SER A 97 20.61 0.83 -0.56
C SER A 97 19.60 1.81 0.00
N ALA A 98 18.44 1.29 0.41
CA ALA A 98 17.37 2.12 0.97
C ALA A 98 17.79 2.88 2.24
N GLY A 99 17.09 3.98 2.53
CA GLY A 99 17.38 4.91 3.63
C GLY A 99 18.19 6.13 3.19
N ASN A 100 18.74 6.12 1.97
CA ASN A 100 19.56 7.20 1.45
C ASN A 100 18.76 8.23 0.66
N ARG A 101 19.11 9.51 0.82
CA ARG A 101 18.66 10.57 -0.07
C ARG A 101 19.46 10.50 -1.37
N CYS A 102 18.79 10.29 -2.50
CA CYS A 102 19.45 10.09 -3.78
C CYS A 102 18.90 10.99 -4.88
N ALA A 103 19.65 11.07 -5.99
CA ALA A 103 19.20 11.58 -7.26
C ALA A 103 19.17 10.45 -8.29
N ILE A 104 18.05 10.31 -9.01
CA ILE A 104 17.85 9.26 -10.01
C ILE A 104 17.60 9.91 -11.36
N ASN A 105 18.38 9.54 -12.37
CA ASN A 105 18.18 9.94 -13.76
C ASN A 105 17.27 8.93 -14.48
N LEU A 106 16.14 9.39 -15.01
CA LEU A 106 15.13 8.57 -15.67
C LEU A 106 15.17 8.75 -17.19
N ALA A 107 15.15 7.62 -17.91
CA ALA A 107 15.07 7.58 -19.36
C ALA A 107 13.64 7.84 -19.86
N GLY A 108 13.51 8.70 -20.89
CA GLY A 108 12.25 8.85 -21.64
C GLY A 108 11.12 9.53 -20.87
N ILE A 109 11.44 10.23 -19.79
CA ILE A 109 10.50 10.97 -18.96
C ILE A 109 10.80 12.45 -19.08
N ASP A 110 9.78 13.25 -19.36
CA ASP A 110 9.88 14.70 -19.30
C ASP A 110 9.56 15.20 -17.90
N LYS A 111 10.12 16.35 -17.54
CA LYS A 111 9.88 16.97 -16.22
C LYS A 111 8.41 17.24 -15.95
N VAL A 112 7.59 17.42 -16.97
CA VAL A 112 6.14 17.64 -16.83
C VAL A 112 5.40 16.41 -16.32
N ASP A 113 5.97 15.22 -16.52
CA ASP A 113 5.35 13.94 -16.17
C ASP A 113 5.61 13.54 -14.71
N ILE A 114 6.61 14.16 -14.07
CA ILE A 114 7.01 13.85 -12.71
C ILE A 114 7.33 15.11 -11.92
N LYS A 115 6.59 15.29 -10.82
CA LYS A 115 6.68 16.49 -9.97
C LYS A 115 6.73 16.12 -8.50
N ARG A 116 6.96 17.12 -7.65
CA ARG A 116 6.86 16.93 -6.20
C ARG A 116 5.47 16.37 -5.84
N GLY A 117 5.46 15.36 -4.98
CA GLY A 117 4.25 14.62 -4.60
C GLY A 117 3.96 13.40 -5.48
N SER A 118 4.72 13.17 -6.56
CA SER A 118 4.78 11.87 -7.22
C SER A 118 5.55 10.87 -6.36
N VAL A 119 5.27 9.58 -6.54
CA VAL A 119 6.03 8.48 -5.94
C VAL A 119 6.61 7.66 -7.09
N VAL A 120 7.88 7.27 -7.00
CA VAL A 120 8.46 6.26 -7.89
C VAL A 120 8.67 4.97 -7.11
N ALA A 121 8.34 3.84 -7.71
CA ALA A 121 8.50 2.55 -7.07
C ALA A 121 8.74 1.44 -8.10
N THR A 122 9.02 0.24 -7.62
CA THR A 122 9.01 -0.96 -8.45
C THR A 122 7.73 -1.00 -9.32
N PRO A 123 7.81 -1.36 -10.61
CA PRO A 123 6.63 -1.41 -11.46
C PRO A 123 5.53 -2.33 -10.90
N ASN A 124 4.28 -1.88 -11.04
CA ASN A 124 3.06 -2.53 -10.53
C ASN A 124 3.02 -2.75 -9.02
N SER A 125 3.96 -2.21 -8.25
CA SER A 125 4.09 -2.56 -6.84
C SER A 125 3.23 -1.77 -5.87
N LEU A 126 2.60 -0.68 -6.31
CA LEU A 126 1.80 0.19 -5.47
C LEU A 126 0.43 0.43 -6.10
N SER A 127 -0.56 0.69 -5.26
CA SER A 127 -1.92 0.99 -5.68
C SER A 127 -2.23 2.48 -5.50
N VAL A 128 -2.84 3.08 -6.52
CA VAL A 128 -3.38 4.43 -6.46
C VAL A 128 -4.78 4.37 -5.85
N THR A 129 -5.02 5.18 -4.82
CA THR A 129 -6.28 5.17 -4.11
C THR A 129 -6.83 6.57 -3.85
N ARG A 130 -8.13 6.60 -3.54
CA ARG A 130 -8.84 7.74 -2.95
C ARG A 130 -9.43 7.40 -1.57
N MET A 131 -9.17 6.20 -1.06
CA MET A 131 -9.64 5.72 0.24
C MET A 131 -8.62 4.79 0.87
N MET A 132 -8.31 5.01 2.15
CA MET A 132 -7.42 4.14 2.92
C MET A 132 -7.93 3.99 4.35
N ASP A 133 -7.64 2.85 4.95
CA ASP A 133 -7.89 2.61 6.37
C ASP A 133 -6.65 3.01 7.15
N VAL A 134 -6.88 3.74 8.23
CA VAL A 134 -5.82 4.28 9.07
C VAL A 134 -6.17 4.10 10.54
N GLU A 135 -5.14 3.99 11.35
CA GLU A 135 -5.22 4.30 12.77
C GLU A 135 -4.87 5.79 12.94
N ILE A 136 -5.73 6.54 13.61
CA ILE A 136 -5.51 7.94 13.96
C ILE A 136 -5.01 8.00 15.38
N ASN A 137 -3.90 8.71 15.61
CA ASN A 137 -3.42 9.11 16.92
C ASN A 137 -3.67 10.60 17.08
N TYR A 138 -4.69 10.97 17.86
CA TYR A 138 -5.12 12.36 18.03
C TYR A 138 -4.39 13.01 19.20
N LEU A 139 -3.74 14.15 18.97
CA LEU A 139 -2.86 14.77 19.97
C LEU A 139 -3.65 15.23 21.21
N SER A 140 -3.07 15.02 22.39
CA SER A 140 -3.60 15.51 23.66
C SER A 140 -3.60 17.03 23.78
N SER A 141 -2.77 17.72 22.98
CA SER A 141 -2.71 19.18 22.92
C SER A 141 -3.88 19.83 22.18
N ASN A 142 -4.75 19.05 21.54
CA ASN A 142 -5.92 19.59 20.86
C ASN A 142 -6.95 20.11 21.86
N SER A 143 -7.57 21.25 21.56
CA SER A 143 -8.65 21.83 22.37
C SER A 143 -10.05 21.35 21.98
N LYS A 144 -10.19 20.68 20.84
CA LYS A 144 -11.48 20.21 20.29
C LYS A 144 -11.43 18.70 20.06
N ILE A 145 -12.58 18.06 20.16
CA ILE A 145 -12.80 16.68 19.72
C ILE A 145 -12.70 16.56 18.20
N LEU A 146 -12.25 15.39 17.73
CA LEU A 146 -12.24 15.04 16.31
C LEU A 146 -13.59 14.41 15.95
N LYS A 147 -14.30 15.03 15.02
CA LYS A 147 -15.64 14.58 14.60
C LYS A 147 -15.61 13.69 13.38
N ASN A 148 -16.58 12.79 13.28
CA ASN A 148 -16.84 12.06 12.05
C ASN A 148 -17.17 13.02 10.89
N ASN A 149 -16.75 12.66 9.67
CA ASN A 149 -16.86 13.45 8.44
C ASN A 149 -16.13 14.81 8.47
N GLN A 150 -15.25 15.04 9.45
CA GLN A 150 -14.46 16.26 9.52
C GLN A 150 -13.46 16.34 8.36
N ARG A 151 -13.43 17.50 7.70
CA ARG A 151 -12.49 17.79 6.63
C ARG A 151 -11.15 18.23 7.24
N VAL A 152 -10.08 17.57 6.84
CA VAL A 152 -8.72 17.79 7.35
C VAL A 152 -7.72 17.80 6.21
N ARG A 153 -6.50 18.25 6.49
CA ARG A 153 -5.37 18.15 5.58
C ARG A 153 -4.50 16.98 6.00
N PHE A 154 -4.27 16.07 5.08
CA PHE A 154 -3.41 14.91 5.25
C PHE A 154 -2.09 15.13 4.52
N HIS A 155 -0.99 14.98 5.24
CA HIS A 155 0.37 15.03 4.73
C HIS A 155 0.95 13.63 4.75
N HIS A 156 1.37 13.15 3.58
CA HIS A 156 2.00 11.85 3.40
C HIS A 156 3.09 11.94 2.34
N GLY A 157 4.27 11.43 2.67
CA GLY A 157 5.48 11.61 1.88
C GLY A 157 5.72 13.10 1.54
N THR A 158 5.78 13.41 0.26
CA THR A 158 5.99 14.78 -0.25
C THR A 158 4.71 15.46 -0.72
N LYS A 159 3.54 14.87 -0.44
CA LYS A 159 2.22 15.32 -0.91
C LYS A 159 1.33 15.78 0.25
N GLU A 160 0.54 16.80 -0.02
CA GLU A 160 -0.57 17.22 0.82
C GLU A 160 -1.89 17.05 0.08
N ILE A 161 -2.89 16.50 0.77
CA ILE A 161 -4.21 16.24 0.21
C ILE A 161 -5.27 16.58 1.26
N ILE A 162 -6.36 17.19 0.81
CA ILE A 162 -7.54 17.36 1.65
C ILE A 162 -8.32 16.05 1.67
N CYS A 163 -8.74 15.62 2.86
CA CYS A 163 -9.55 14.43 3.01
C CYS A 163 -10.66 14.64 4.05
N ARG A 164 -11.63 13.72 4.06
CA ARG A 164 -12.63 13.60 5.11
C ARG A 164 -12.35 12.36 5.93
N ILE A 165 -12.42 12.50 7.24
CA ILE A 165 -12.26 11.38 8.17
C ILE A 165 -13.61 10.70 8.35
N LYS A 166 -13.67 9.39 8.18
CA LYS A 166 -14.83 8.59 8.52
C LYS A 166 -14.46 7.63 9.65
N LEU A 167 -14.92 7.93 10.86
CA LEU A 167 -14.63 7.13 12.05
C LEU A 167 -15.36 5.79 11.98
N LEU A 168 -14.63 4.70 12.22
CA LEU A 168 -15.13 3.34 12.09
C LEU A 168 -15.56 2.76 13.43
N ASP A 169 -14.79 2.97 14.49
CA ASP A 169 -14.97 2.33 15.79
C ASP A 169 -15.53 3.27 16.87
N LYS A 170 -15.62 4.56 16.58
CA LYS A 170 -16.07 5.61 17.51
C LYS A 170 -17.00 6.62 16.84
N GLU A 171 -17.80 7.30 17.66
CA GLU A 171 -18.55 8.48 17.22
C GLU A 171 -17.68 9.73 17.08
N GLU A 172 -16.77 9.92 18.05
CA GLU A 172 -15.85 11.05 18.15
C GLU A 172 -14.54 10.55 18.80
N ILE A 173 -13.42 11.24 18.56
CA ILE A 173 -12.13 10.94 19.22
C ILE A 173 -11.74 12.14 20.10
N ASN A 174 -11.53 11.90 21.39
CA ASN A 174 -11.09 12.93 22.33
C ASN A 174 -9.58 13.23 22.20
N PRO A 175 -9.12 14.43 22.59
CA PRO A 175 -7.68 14.74 22.69
C PRO A 175 -6.92 13.66 23.46
N GLY A 176 -5.86 13.11 22.85
CA GLY A 176 -5.02 12.06 23.44
C GLY A 176 -5.48 10.64 23.16
N GLU A 177 -6.64 10.46 22.53
CA GLU A 177 -7.13 9.14 22.13
C GLU A 177 -6.71 8.77 20.70
N SER A 178 -6.82 7.46 20.42
CA SER A 178 -6.68 6.90 19.08
C SER A 178 -8.00 6.29 18.61
N GLY A 179 -8.12 6.05 17.31
CA GLY A 179 -9.27 5.36 16.72
C GLY A 179 -9.05 4.97 15.26
N TYR A 180 -9.88 4.06 14.77
CA TYR A 180 -9.81 3.53 13.41
C TYR A 180 -10.70 4.34 12.48
N ALA A 181 -10.19 4.69 11.31
CA ALA A 181 -10.92 5.53 10.37
C ALA A 181 -10.62 5.19 8.91
N GLN A 182 -11.52 5.61 8.03
CA GLN A 182 -11.23 5.71 6.60
C GLN A 182 -10.93 7.16 6.25
N LEU A 183 -9.81 7.42 5.58
CA LEU A 183 -9.55 8.71 4.96
C LEU A 183 -10.12 8.71 3.54
N ILE A 184 -11.09 9.58 3.27
CA ILE A 184 -11.67 9.77 1.95
C ILE A 184 -10.99 10.97 1.30
N LEU A 185 -10.16 10.71 0.29
CA LEU A 185 -9.25 11.70 -0.29
C LEU A 185 -9.91 12.45 -1.46
N GLU A 186 -9.69 13.77 -1.53
CA GLU A 186 -10.17 14.60 -2.64
C GLU A 186 -9.36 14.40 -3.93
N LYS A 187 -8.16 13.83 -3.83
CA LYS A 187 -7.29 13.49 -4.94
C LYS A 187 -6.64 12.13 -4.69
N GLU A 188 -6.15 11.53 -5.76
CA GLU A 188 -5.40 10.28 -5.71
C GLU A 188 -4.12 10.41 -4.89
N LEU A 189 -3.81 9.37 -4.12
CA LEU A 189 -2.58 9.20 -3.37
C LEU A 189 -2.09 7.77 -3.55
N VAL A 190 -0.80 7.58 -3.30
CA VAL A 190 -0.20 6.27 -3.10
C VAL A 190 0.32 6.21 -1.69
N GLY A 191 -0.11 5.21 -0.93
CA GLY A 191 0.39 4.89 0.39
C GLY A 191 0.86 3.45 0.43
N PHE A 192 1.61 3.11 1.47
CA PHE A 192 2.01 1.75 1.78
C PHE A 192 1.54 1.39 3.19
N THR A 193 1.28 0.12 3.44
CA THR A 193 0.96 -0.36 4.80
C THR A 193 2.09 0.00 5.75
N GLY A 194 1.76 0.47 6.95
CA GLY A 194 2.72 0.92 7.96
C GLY A 194 3.20 2.37 7.77
N ASP A 195 2.85 3.02 6.66
CA ASP A 195 3.25 4.41 6.44
C ASP A 195 2.67 5.34 7.51
N LEU A 196 3.54 6.22 7.98
CA LEU A 196 3.15 7.31 8.85
C LEU A 196 2.72 8.52 8.02
N GLY A 197 1.76 9.26 8.56
CA GLY A 197 1.39 10.56 8.02
C GLY A 197 0.90 11.51 9.09
N ILE A 198 0.69 12.76 8.70
CA ILE A 198 0.35 13.85 9.61
C ILE A 198 -1.02 14.40 9.23
N LEU A 199 -1.90 14.51 10.21
CA LEU A 199 -3.17 15.23 10.08
C LEU A 199 -3.01 16.65 10.61
N ARG A 200 -3.51 17.60 9.82
CA ARG A 200 -3.58 19.01 10.16
C ARG A 200 -5.01 19.50 10.00
N ASN A 201 -5.37 20.48 10.81
CA ASN A 201 -6.65 21.16 10.68
C ASN A 201 -6.74 21.89 9.31
N TYR A 202 -7.95 22.00 8.76
CA TYR A 202 -8.17 22.64 7.47
C TYR A 202 -7.84 24.15 7.53
N SER A 203 -8.30 24.82 8.59
CA SER A 203 -7.99 26.21 8.90
C SER A 203 -8.34 26.54 10.37
N PRO A 204 -7.47 27.22 11.13
CA PRO A 204 -6.07 27.52 10.82
C PRO A 204 -5.21 26.24 10.79
N MET A 205 -4.06 26.30 10.11
CA MET A 205 -3.26 25.12 9.78
C MET A 205 -2.29 24.72 10.91
N PHE A 206 -2.77 23.97 11.91
CA PHE A 206 -1.95 23.35 12.95
C PHE A 206 -2.06 21.82 12.90
N THR A 207 -1.04 21.13 13.42
CA THR A 207 -1.02 19.67 13.52
C THR A 207 -1.98 19.20 14.58
N ILE A 208 -2.84 18.24 14.24
CA ILE A 208 -3.85 17.68 15.13
C ILE A 208 -3.58 16.22 15.49
N GLY A 209 -2.79 15.51 14.69
CA GLY A 209 -2.59 14.08 14.90
C GLY A 209 -1.58 13.47 13.94
N GLY A 210 -1.17 12.25 14.29
CA GLY A 210 -0.50 11.34 13.37
C GLY A 210 -1.48 10.27 12.87
N ILE A 211 -1.14 9.61 11.78
CA ILE A 211 -1.81 8.39 11.35
C ILE A 211 -0.79 7.32 11.00
N THR A 212 -1.24 6.08 11.10
CA THR A 212 -0.58 4.91 10.51
C THR A 212 -1.52 4.33 9.45
N ILE A 213 -1.03 4.14 8.22
CA ILE A 213 -1.80 3.50 7.16
C ILE A 213 -1.86 1.99 7.43
N LEU A 214 -3.07 1.44 7.59
CA LEU A 214 -3.29 0.02 7.85
C LEU A 214 -3.58 -0.74 6.56
N ASN A 215 -4.36 -0.12 5.68
CA ASN A 215 -4.69 -0.62 4.35
C ASN A 215 -4.68 0.56 3.35
N PRO A 216 -3.73 0.59 2.40
CA PRO A 216 -3.66 1.65 1.39
C PRO A 216 -4.76 1.55 0.32
N LEU A 217 -5.48 0.44 0.21
CA LEU A 217 -6.54 0.23 -0.78
C LEU A 217 -7.85 -0.17 -0.09
N ALA A 218 -8.43 0.76 0.68
CA ALA A 218 -9.63 0.47 1.46
C ALA A 218 -10.90 0.38 0.62
N THR A 219 -11.77 -0.55 0.99
CA THR A 219 -13.13 -0.67 0.45
C THR A 219 -14.13 0.06 1.35
N LYS A 220 -15.26 0.48 0.78
CA LYS A 220 -16.26 1.23 1.54
C LYS A 220 -16.97 0.28 2.51
N THR A 221 -16.77 0.49 3.82
CA THR A 221 -17.45 -0.29 4.87
C THR A 221 -18.53 0.51 5.61
N LYS A 222 -19.40 -0.15 6.38
CA LYS A 222 -20.29 0.54 7.34
C LYS A 222 -19.53 0.84 8.63
N ARG A 223 -19.91 1.92 9.33
CA ARG A 223 -19.38 2.22 10.66
C ARG A 223 -19.78 1.12 11.65
N PHE A 224 -18.97 0.92 12.69
CA PHE A 224 -19.16 -0.09 13.73
C PHE A 224 -19.30 -1.53 13.22
N ASN A 225 -18.74 -1.82 12.04
CA ASN A 225 -18.63 -3.19 11.57
C ASN A 225 -17.52 -3.88 12.35
N GLU A 226 -17.90 -4.61 13.41
CA GLU A 226 -16.96 -5.30 14.31
C GLU A 226 -16.00 -6.22 13.56
N ARG A 227 -16.49 -7.01 12.58
CA ARG A 227 -15.64 -7.89 11.77
C ARG A 227 -14.58 -7.09 11.02
N TYR A 228 -14.93 -5.95 10.45
CA TYR A 228 -13.98 -5.09 9.73
C TYR A 228 -12.98 -4.43 10.68
N ILE A 229 -13.44 -3.91 11.81
CA ILE A 229 -12.59 -3.23 12.80
C ILE A 229 -11.60 -4.22 13.43
N SER A 230 -12.04 -5.44 13.73
CA SER A 230 -11.15 -6.49 14.24
C SER A 230 -10.03 -6.83 13.25
N LYS A 231 -10.31 -6.84 11.93
CA LYS A 231 -9.28 -7.00 10.88
C LYS A 231 -8.23 -5.88 10.90
N LEU A 232 -8.62 -4.66 11.26
CA LEU A 232 -7.70 -3.52 11.35
C LEU A 232 -6.81 -3.54 12.61
N LYS A 233 -7.25 -4.22 13.69
CA LYS A 233 -6.67 -4.12 15.04
C LYS A 233 -5.47 -5.04 15.33
N GLY A 234 -5.18 -6.10 14.56
CA GLY A 234 -4.33 -7.21 15.03
C GLY A 234 -2.94 -7.38 14.39
N GLY A 235 -2.02 -8.01 15.12
CA GLY A 235 -0.75 -8.58 14.63
C GLY A 235 -0.81 -10.12 14.50
N LYS A 236 0.30 -10.73 14.04
CA LYS A 236 0.59 -12.17 13.72
C LYS A 236 -0.58 -13.10 13.31
N ASP A 237 -1.55 -13.46 14.15
CA ASP A 237 -2.79 -14.18 13.73
C ASP A 237 -3.64 -13.35 12.76
N ASN A 238 -3.51 -12.02 12.84
CA ASN A 238 -4.21 -11.09 11.95
C ASN A 238 -3.61 -11.06 10.55
N ASN A 239 -2.39 -11.55 10.35
CA ASN A 239 -1.83 -11.60 9.01
C ASN A 239 -2.60 -12.64 8.17
N THR A 240 -3.01 -13.76 8.76
CA THR A 240 -3.87 -14.76 8.13
C THR A 240 -5.21 -14.16 7.73
N ILE A 241 -5.86 -13.46 8.67
CA ILE A 241 -7.18 -12.85 8.44
C ILE A 241 -7.09 -11.70 7.42
N LYS A 242 -6.07 -10.85 7.52
CA LYS A 242 -5.83 -9.75 6.58
C LYS A 242 -5.55 -10.31 5.19
N LEU A 243 -4.74 -11.35 5.08
CA LEU A 243 -4.39 -11.98 3.81
C LEU A 243 -5.63 -12.62 3.17
N SER A 244 -6.39 -13.40 3.94
CA SER A 244 -7.68 -13.97 3.53
C SER A 244 -8.63 -12.89 2.99
N SER A 245 -8.80 -11.79 3.73
CA SER A 245 -9.66 -10.68 3.28
C SER A 245 -9.13 -9.94 2.05
N THR A 246 -7.81 -9.82 1.90
CA THR A 246 -7.19 -9.22 0.72
C THR A 246 -7.41 -10.13 -0.49
N ILE A 247 -7.27 -11.44 -0.32
CA ILE A 247 -7.58 -12.44 -1.36
C ILE A 247 -9.06 -12.36 -1.74
N GLU A 248 -9.96 -12.23 -0.76
CA GLU A 248 -11.41 -12.07 -1.01
C GLU A 248 -11.70 -10.86 -1.91
N GLU A 249 -11.15 -9.69 -1.57
CA GLU A 249 -11.34 -8.46 -2.34
C GLU A 249 -10.68 -8.50 -3.73
N LEU A 250 -9.54 -9.18 -3.84
CA LEU A 250 -8.79 -9.30 -5.10
C LEU A 250 -9.27 -10.47 -5.98
N SER A 251 -10.05 -11.42 -5.46
CA SER A 251 -10.53 -12.61 -6.17
C SER A 251 -11.17 -12.30 -7.54
N PRO A 252 -11.96 -11.21 -7.72
CA PRO A 252 -12.47 -10.83 -9.05
C PRO A 252 -11.40 -10.52 -10.10
N LYS A 253 -10.18 -10.20 -9.67
CA LYS A 253 -9.02 -9.90 -10.53
C LYS A 253 -8.09 -11.11 -10.75
N TYR A 254 -8.36 -12.24 -10.09
CA TYR A 254 -7.53 -13.46 -10.14
C TYR A 254 -6.11 -13.20 -9.65
N PRO A 255 -5.91 -12.97 -8.34
CA PRO A 255 -4.65 -12.51 -7.81
C PRO A 255 -3.63 -13.64 -7.67
N THR A 256 -2.37 -13.31 -7.91
CA THR A 256 -1.21 -14.20 -7.85
C THR A 256 -0.46 -14.06 -6.53
N PHE A 257 0.54 -14.91 -6.30
CA PHE A 257 1.46 -14.75 -5.17
C PHE A 257 2.16 -13.38 -5.16
N GLU A 258 2.53 -12.86 -6.33
CA GLU A 258 3.15 -11.53 -6.43
C GLU A 258 2.14 -10.42 -6.07
N ASP A 259 0.87 -10.54 -6.46
CA ASP A 259 -0.16 -9.59 -6.02
C ASP A 259 -0.32 -9.58 -4.48
N MET A 260 -0.15 -10.72 -3.81
CA MET A 260 -0.14 -10.78 -2.35
C MET A 260 1.04 -10.00 -1.78
N LYS A 261 2.26 -10.23 -2.28
CA LYS A 261 3.45 -9.51 -1.80
C LYS A 261 3.34 -8.00 -1.99
N LEU A 262 2.75 -7.56 -3.11
CA LEU A 262 2.60 -6.14 -3.42
C LEU A 262 1.59 -5.43 -2.51
N ASN A 263 0.49 -6.09 -2.17
CA ASN A 263 -0.57 -5.49 -1.33
C ASN A 263 -0.34 -5.71 0.18
N PHE A 264 0.39 -6.77 0.54
CA PHE A 264 0.58 -7.18 1.92
C PHE A 264 1.93 -6.74 2.52
N GLY A 265 2.94 -6.45 1.68
CA GLY A 265 4.30 -6.13 2.08
C GLY A 265 5.20 -7.35 2.18
N SER A 266 6.36 -7.21 2.82
CA SER A 266 7.26 -8.34 3.07
C SER A 266 6.97 -8.94 4.43
N SER A 267 6.59 -10.21 4.43
CA SER A 267 6.81 -11.06 5.58
C SER A 267 7.22 -12.44 5.06
N GLU A 268 8.23 -13.03 5.69
CA GLU A 268 8.59 -14.45 5.54
C GLU A 268 7.41 -15.40 5.85
N ASP A 269 6.28 -14.85 6.30
CA ASP A 269 5.04 -15.54 6.64
C ASP A 269 4.01 -15.63 5.50
N ILE A 270 4.06 -14.88 4.39
CA ILE A 270 2.95 -14.95 3.38
C ILE A 270 2.74 -16.37 2.85
N ARG A 271 3.81 -17.12 2.56
CA ARG A 271 3.68 -18.52 2.12
C ARG A 271 3.06 -19.39 3.20
N LYS A 272 3.54 -19.29 4.45
CA LYS A 272 3.01 -20.06 5.58
C LYS A 272 1.54 -19.73 5.83
N LEU A 273 1.16 -18.45 5.70
CA LEU A 273 -0.20 -17.98 5.87
C LEU A 273 -1.10 -18.47 4.73
N LEU A 274 -0.61 -18.47 3.48
CA LEU A 274 -1.33 -19.10 2.36
C LEU A 274 -1.48 -20.60 2.57
N GLU A 275 -0.44 -21.30 3.01
CA GLU A 275 -0.50 -22.72 3.34
C GLU A 275 -1.57 -23.01 4.40
N ILE A 276 -1.67 -22.19 5.45
CA ILE A 276 -2.73 -22.28 6.47
C ILE A 276 -4.11 -22.04 5.84
N LEU A 277 -4.29 -20.95 5.09
CA LEU A 277 -5.58 -20.60 4.48
C LEU A 277 -6.07 -21.62 3.45
N VAL A 278 -5.13 -22.23 2.71
CA VAL A 278 -5.42 -23.29 1.75
C VAL A 278 -5.75 -24.59 2.49
N ALA A 279 -5.01 -24.94 3.55
CA ALA A 279 -5.30 -26.10 4.38
C ALA A 279 -6.67 -25.99 5.08
N ASP A 280 -7.05 -24.79 5.51
CA ASP A 280 -8.35 -24.50 6.13
C ASP A 280 -9.50 -24.40 5.10
N GLY A 281 -9.19 -24.44 3.80
CA GLY A 281 -10.17 -24.36 2.71
C GLY A 281 -10.85 -22.99 2.57
N GLU A 282 -10.32 -21.94 3.19
CA GLU A 282 -10.82 -20.57 3.05
C GLU A 282 -10.35 -19.94 1.72
N VAL A 283 -9.16 -20.35 1.26
CA VAL A 283 -8.57 -19.96 -0.02
C VAL A 283 -8.33 -21.21 -0.86
N ILE A 284 -8.66 -21.14 -2.15
CA ILE A 284 -8.36 -22.19 -3.13
C ILE A 284 -7.18 -21.75 -3.98
N GLU A 285 -6.15 -22.59 -4.02
CA GLU A 285 -4.99 -22.45 -4.89
C GLU A 285 -5.29 -23.12 -6.24
N LEU A 286 -5.12 -22.39 -7.35
CA LEU A 286 -5.29 -22.89 -8.71
C LEU A 286 -3.99 -22.75 -9.50
N ILE A 287 -3.41 -23.88 -9.87
CA ILE A 287 -2.16 -23.93 -10.61
C ILE A 287 -2.45 -23.76 -12.10
N THR A 288 -1.93 -22.69 -12.71
CA THR A 288 -2.01 -22.49 -14.16
C THR A 288 -0.67 -22.79 -14.83
N LEU A 289 -0.65 -22.83 -16.17
CA LEU A 289 0.57 -23.02 -16.96
C LEU A 289 1.64 -21.93 -16.74
N SER A 290 1.25 -20.75 -16.24
CA SER A 290 2.13 -19.57 -16.12
C SER A 290 2.30 -19.07 -14.69
N GLU A 291 1.27 -19.21 -13.86
CA GLU A 291 1.21 -18.62 -12.51
C GLU A 291 0.23 -19.38 -11.61
N THR A 292 0.40 -19.24 -10.30
CA THR A 292 -0.55 -19.78 -9.31
C THR A 292 -1.49 -18.69 -8.84
N LEU A 293 -2.80 -18.97 -8.88
CA LEU A 293 -3.85 -18.06 -8.48
C LEU A 293 -4.39 -18.45 -7.09
N TYR A 294 -4.75 -17.46 -6.28
CA TYR A 294 -5.38 -17.67 -4.97
C TYR A 294 -6.77 -17.03 -4.98
N LEU A 295 -7.82 -17.84 -4.82
CA LEU A 295 -9.20 -17.38 -4.84
C LEU A 295 -9.88 -17.67 -3.51
N HIS A 296 -10.59 -16.70 -2.98
CA HIS A 296 -11.32 -16.88 -1.73
C HIS A 296 -12.58 -17.71 -1.95
N LYS A 297 -12.90 -18.59 -1.01
CA LYS A 297 -14.09 -19.48 -1.06
C LYS A 297 -15.39 -18.70 -1.28
N ASN A 298 -15.59 -17.59 -0.58
CA ASN A 298 -16.80 -16.77 -0.72
C ASN A 298 -17.03 -16.28 -2.16
N PHE A 299 -15.97 -15.88 -2.86
CA PHE A 299 -16.07 -15.46 -4.27
C PHE A 299 -16.48 -16.63 -5.17
N LEU A 300 -15.98 -17.83 -4.88
CA LEU A 300 -16.34 -19.03 -5.65
C LEU A 300 -17.77 -19.48 -5.40
N GLU A 301 -18.26 -19.39 -4.16
CA GLU A 301 -19.68 -19.65 -3.83
C GLU A 301 -20.60 -18.63 -4.52
N GLU A 302 -20.25 -17.34 -4.53
CA GLU A 302 -21.02 -16.32 -5.28
C GLU A 302 -21.08 -16.64 -6.78
N LYS A 303 -19.95 -17.08 -7.36
CA LYS A 303 -19.87 -17.46 -8.78
C LYS A 303 -20.65 -18.73 -9.09
N LYS A 304 -20.69 -19.68 -8.16
CA LYS A 304 -21.50 -20.91 -8.26
C LYS A 304 -22.99 -20.58 -8.25
N ASP A 305 -23.45 -19.67 -7.39
CA ASP A 305 -24.84 -19.23 -7.37
C ASP A 305 -25.23 -18.53 -8.69
N GLU A 306 -24.36 -17.68 -9.22
CA GLU A 306 -24.53 -17.04 -10.53
C GLU A 306 -24.62 -18.09 -11.66
N LEU A 307 -23.75 -19.11 -11.61
CA LEU A 307 -23.72 -20.19 -12.59
C LEU A 307 -25.01 -21.03 -12.54
N LEU A 308 -25.49 -21.40 -11.36
CA LEU A 308 -26.74 -22.13 -11.18
C LEU A 308 -27.93 -21.34 -11.71
N LYS A 309 -27.94 -20.03 -11.50
CA LYS A 309 -28.99 -19.14 -12.04
C LYS A 309 -28.98 -19.14 -13.57
N ILE A 310 -27.81 -19.00 -14.19
CA ILE A 310 -27.67 -19.01 -15.65
C ILE A 310 -28.08 -20.35 -16.25
N LEU A 311 -27.70 -21.47 -15.61
CA LEU A 311 -28.09 -22.81 -16.05
C LEU A 311 -29.60 -23.01 -15.95
N LYS A 312 -30.23 -22.53 -14.87
CA LYS A 312 -31.69 -22.59 -14.71
C LYS A 312 -32.40 -21.81 -15.82
N GLU A 313 -31.99 -20.57 -16.06
CA GLU A 313 -32.54 -19.74 -17.15
C GLU A 313 -32.33 -20.38 -18.53
N PHE A 314 -31.22 -21.11 -18.73
CA PHE A 314 -30.95 -21.81 -19.97
C PHE A 314 -31.89 -23.01 -20.17
N HIS A 315 -32.08 -23.86 -19.15
CA HIS A 315 -32.99 -25.01 -19.23
C HIS A 315 -34.46 -24.59 -19.34
N ASP A 316 -34.85 -23.49 -18.67
CA ASP A 316 -36.19 -22.92 -18.81
C ASP A 316 -36.48 -22.47 -20.25
N LYS A 317 -35.47 -21.95 -20.96
CA LYS A 317 -35.57 -21.55 -22.37
C LYS A 317 -35.38 -22.69 -23.36
N ASN A 318 -34.67 -23.75 -22.98
CA ASN A 318 -34.31 -24.87 -23.85
C ASN A 318 -34.57 -26.23 -23.19
N PRO A 319 -35.85 -26.65 -23.00
CA PRO A 319 -36.19 -27.86 -22.23
C PRO A 319 -35.67 -29.18 -22.83
N LEU A 320 -35.35 -29.18 -24.12
CA LEU A 320 -34.86 -30.37 -24.84
C LEU A 320 -33.32 -30.50 -24.83
N LEU A 321 -32.60 -29.47 -24.37
CA LEU A 321 -31.14 -29.50 -24.31
C LEU A 321 -30.67 -30.00 -22.95
N ILE A 322 -29.72 -30.94 -22.95
CA ILE A 322 -29.18 -31.58 -21.75
C ILE A 322 -28.24 -30.64 -20.97
N GLY A 323 -27.74 -29.59 -21.61
CA GLY A 323 -26.88 -28.58 -20.99
C GLY A 323 -26.38 -27.55 -21.99
N GLU A 324 -25.82 -26.46 -21.47
CA GLU A 324 -25.16 -25.41 -22.26
C GLU A 324 -23.66 -25.69 -22.41
N ASN A 325 -23.03 -25.14 -23.45
CA ASN A 325 -21.60 -25.34 -23.68
C ASN A 325 -20.75 -24.74 -22.53
N THR A 326 -19.83 -25.55 -21.99
CA THR A 326 -18.93 -25.19 -20.88
C THR A 326 -18.19 -23.87 -21.12
N SER A 327 -17.72 -23.63 -22.34
CA SER A 327 -17.00 -22.40 -22.69
C SER A 327 -17.90 -21.15 -22.71
N THR A 328 -19.17 -21.32 -23.09
CA THR A 328 -20.18 -20.25 -23.07
C THR A 328 -20.51 -19.86 -21.63
N ILE A 329 -20.76 -20.84 -20.75
CA ILE A 329 -21.03 -20.60 -19.33
C ILE A 329 -19.84 -19.93 -18.66
N ARG A 330 -18.62 -20.45 -18.87
CA ARG A 330 -17.40 -19.88 -18.32
C ARG A 330 -17.27 -18.41 -18.70
N ASN A 331 -17.45 -18.06 -19.98
CA ASN A 331 -17.32 -16.67 -20.44
C ASN A 331 -18.41 -15.73 -19.89
N LYS A 332 -19.55 -16.25 -19.46
CA LYS A 332 -20.62 -15.46 -18.83
C LYS A 332 -20.34 -15.19 -17.34
N VAL A 333 -19.80 -16.17 -16.63
CA VAL A 333 -19.61 -16.12 -15.17
C VAL A 333 -18.22 -15.61 -14.77
N PHE A 334 -17.20 -16.01 -15.52
CA PHE A 334 -15.79 -15.73 -15.26
C PHE A 334 -15.17 -14.90 -16.39
N SER A 335 -14.13 -14.12 -16.06
CA SER A 335 -13.43 -13.31 -17.05
C SER A 335 -12.67 -14.19 -18.07
N LYS A 336 -12.32 -13.62 -19.22
CA LYS A 336 -11.49 -14.29 -20.24
C LYS A 336 -10.12 -14.77 -19.72
N LYS A 337 -9.61 -14.23 -18.61
CA LYS A 337 -8.36 -14.69 -17.97
C LYS A 337 -8.50 -16.06 -17.31
N PHE A 338 -9.71 -16.47 -16.93
CA PHE A 338 -9.97 -17.73 -16.26
C PHE A 338 -10.08 -18.87 -17.29
N LYS A 339 -9.10 -19.78 -17.38
CA LYS A 339 -9.04 -20.80 -18.45
C LYS A 339 -10.01 -21.97 -18.21
N ASN A 340 -10.32 -22.74 -19.26
CA ASN A 340 -11.25 -23.88 -19.18
C ASN A 340 -10.83 -24.97 -18.18
N ASN A 341 -9.54 -25.29 -18.05
CA ASN A 341 -9.08 -26.31 -17.11
C ASN A 341 -9.34 -25.90 -15.66
N ASN A 342 -9.06 -24.64 -15.31
CA ASN A 342 -9.35 -24.07 -13.99
C ASN A 342 -10.86 -24.05 -13.71
N PHE A 343 -11.68 -23.85 -14.74
CA PHE A 343 -13.13 -23.91 -14.60
C PHE A 343 -13.61 -25.32 -14.25
N LEU A 344 -13.03 -26.36 -14.86
CA LEU A 344 -13.37 -27.75 -14.54
C LEU A 344 -12.92 -28.13 -13.12
N GLU A 345 -11.77 -27.64 -12.67
CA GLU A 345 -11.24 -27.87 -11.32
C GLU A 345 -12.03 -27.15 -10.23
N VAL A 346 -12.58 -25.97 -10.53
CA VAL A 346 -13.43 -25.22 -9.57
C VAL A 346 -14.85 -25.79 -9.45
N ILE A 347 -15.36 -26.44 -10.50
CA ILE A 347 -16.71 -27.03 -10.49
C ILE A 347 -16.75 -28.50 -10.06
N SER A 348 -15.60 -29.20 -10.04
CA SER A 348 -15.45 -30.57 -9.53
C SER A 348 -15.36 -30.57 -8.01
#